data_AF-A4HZL0-F1
#
_entry.id   AF-A4HZL0-F1
#
_cell.length_a   1.000
_cell.length_b   1.000
_cell.length_c   1.000
_cell.angle_alpha   90.00
_cell.angle_beta   90.00
_cell.angle_gamma   90.00
#
_symmetry.space_group_name_H-M   'P 1'
#
loop_
_entity.id
_entity.type
_entity.pdbx_description
1 polymer ?
#
loop_
_entity_poly.entity_id
_entity_poly.type
_entity_poly.pdbx_seq_one_letter_code
_entity_poly.pdbx_strand_id
1 'polypeptide(L)'
;MDVKYGDWKNARPRAHLMILFLFIITDLMNIMCYILYLLPSREYYGVYGSNAYITFSCIGVFIFAGVSAPLIYWPYAHGNEMSPVSRRNALCLGIIISFLAHGFPMAWLELWLVTTFGWTELLQAISLFLTLLCFIIGFLVTWVAYSWKLSKMLQIRYGNAAPSQSAVPSAQLARSSSRAYRI
;
A
#
# COMPACT_ATOMS: atom_id res chain seq x y z
N MET A 1 -26.76 8.07 -16.91
CA MET A 1 -27.32 6.90 -16.21
C MET A 1 -27.20 7.19 -14.73
N ASP A 2 -28.33 7.53 -14.11
CA ASP A 2 -28.41 7.93 -12.71
C ASP A 2 -27.97 6.77 -11.83
N VAL A 3 -26.89 6.99 -11.08
CA VAL A 3 -26.53 6.10 -9.98
C VAL A 3 -27.64 6.23 -8.96
N LYS A 4 -28.58 5.27 -8.97
CA LYS A 4 -29.60 5.14 -7.93
C LYS A 4 -28.91 5.28 -6.58
N TYR A 5 -29.28 6.34 -5.85
CA TYR A 5 -28.94 6.55 -4.45
C TYR A 5 -29.29 5.29 -3.66
N GLY A 6 -28.31 4.40 -3.45
CA GLY A 6 -28.57 3.10 -2.81
C GLY A 6 -27.56 2.02 -3.16
N ASP A 7 -26.87 2.14 -4.31
CA ASP A 7 -25.98 1.07 -4.77
C ASP A 7 -24.49 1.40 -4.56
N TRP A 8 -24.16 1.91 -3.38
CA TRP A 8 -22.77 2.14 -2.94
C TRP A 8 -21.93 0.86 -2.99
N LYS A 9 -22.58 -0.33 -2.98
CA LYS A 9 -21.94 -1.63 -3.22
C LYS A 9 -21.37 -1.75 -4.64
N ASN A 10 -22.07 -1.21 -5.63
CA ASN A 10 -21.68 -1.18 -7.04
C ASN A 10 -20.80 0.02 -7.40
N ALA A 11 -20.67 1.03 -6.52
CA ALA A 11 -19.76 2.15 -6.75
C ALA A 11 -18.32 1.65 -6.80
N ARG A 12 -17.78 1.53 -8.02
CA ARG A 12 -16.40 1.08 -8.23
C ARG A 12 -15.46 2.02 -7.47
N PRO A 13 -14.59 1.51 -6.59
CA PRO A 13 -13.77 2.36 -5.74
C PRO A 13 -12.76 3.14 -6.61
N ARG A 14 -13.09 4.40 -6.91
CA ARG A 14 -12.28 5.33 -7.74
C ARG A 14 -10.83 5.46 -7.24
N ALA A 15 -10.61 5.22 -5.95
CA ALA A 15 -9.28 5.19 -5.33
C ALA A 15 -8.31 4.20 -6.00
N HIS A 16 -8.76 3.06 -6.53
CA HIS A 16 -7.87 2.09 -7.18
C HIS A 16 -7.26 2.68 -8.45
N LEU A 17 -8.09 3.35 -9.27
CA LEU A 17 -7.62 4.05 -10.47
C LEU A 17 -6.71 5.22 -10.13
N MET A 18 -7.02 5.99 -9.09
CA MET A 18 -6.15 7.09 -8.65
C MET A 18 -4.75 6.58 -8.26
N ILE A 19 -4.67 5.45 -7.57
CA ILE A 19 -3.39 4.82 -7.21
C ILE A 19 -2.66 4.30 -8.45
N LEU A 20 -3.37 3.67 -9.39
CA LEU A 20 -2.78 3.24 -10.66
C LEU A 20 -2.18 4.42 -11.43
N PHE A 21 -2.95 5.50 -11.59
CA PHE A 21 -2.49 6.70 -12.28
C PHE A 21 -1.33 7.37 -11.54
N LEU A 22 -1.39 7.45 -10.22
CA LEU A 22 -0.28 8.00 -9.43
C LEU A 22 1.00 7.20 -9.66
N PHE A 23 0.96 5.87 -9.57
CA PHE A 23 2.16 5.05 -9.71
C PHE A 23 2.74 5.11 -11.12
N ILE A 24 1.93 4.97 -12.16
CA ILE A 24 2.45 5.06 -13.53
C ILE A 24 3.01 6.45 -13.86
N ILE A 25 2.36 7.52 -13.38
CA ILE A 25 2.87 8.88 -13.58
C ILE A 25 4.21 9.04 -12.86
N THR A 26 4.33 8.58 -11.62
CA THR A 26 5.60 8.62 -10.87
C THR A 26 6.70 7.87 -11.60
N ASP A 27 6.45 6.63 -12.06
CA ASP A 27 7.43 5.82 -12.79
C ASP A 27 7.89 6.51 -14.08
N LEU A 28 6.95 7.09 -14.85
CA LEU A 28 7.27 7.86 -16.06
C LEU A 28 8.07 9.13 -15.75
N MET A 29 7.71 9.84 -14.68
CA MET A 29 8.43 11.03 -14.24
C MET A 29 9.86 10.72 -13.81
N ASN A 30 10.08 9.61 -13.09
CA ASN A 30 11.42 9.16 -12.73
C ASN A 30 12.24 8.83 -13.99
N ILE A 31 11.67 8.09 -14.96
CA ILE A 31 12.36 7.80 -16.23
C ILE A 31 12.70 9.08 -17.00
N MET A 32 11.78 10.05 -17.07
CA MET A 32 12.05 11.34 -17.71
C MET A 32 13.17 12.10 -16.99
N CYS A 33 13.18 12.12 -15.65
CA CYS A 33 14.24 12.72 -14.86
C CYS A 33 15.61 12.09 -15.17
N TYR A 34 15.65 10.76 -15.28
CA TYR A 34 16.86 10.05 -15.68
C TYR A 34 17.34 10.47 -17.08
N ILE A 35 16.46 10.41 -18.08
CA ILE A 35 16.82 10.68 -19.49
C ILE A 35 17.30 12.11 -19.67
N LEU A 36 16.62 13.08 -19.02
CA LEU A 36 16.88 14.50 -19.25
C LEU A 36 18.04 15.05 -18.42
N TYR A 37 18.31 14.50 -17.23
CA TYR A 37 19.27 15.09 -16.29
C TYR A 37 20.38 14.15 -15.85
N LEU A 38 20.05 12.94 -15.42
CA LEU A 38 21.08 12.03 -14.89
C LEU A 38 21.92 11.41 -16.02
N LEU A 39 21.30 11.08 -17.16
CA LEU A 39 21.99 10.48 -18.29
C LEU A 39 23.03 11.42 -18.93
N PRO A 40 22.71 12.71 -19.22
CA PRO A 40 23.70 13.64 -19.78
C PRO A 40 24.79 14.03 -18.79
N SER A 41 24.46 14.11 -17.49
CA SER A 41 25.38 14.54 -16.44
C SER A 41 25.86 13.37 -15.56
N ARG A 42 25.96 12.17 -16.14
CA ARG A 42 26.28 10.93 -15.42
C ARG A 42 27.62 10.98 -14.68
N GLU A 43 28.60 11.69 -15.23
CA GLU A 43 29.90 11.91 -14.57
C GLU A 43 29.78 12.80 -13.33
N TYR A 44 28.86 13.78 -13.36
CA TYR A 44 28.62 14.69 -12.24
C TYR A 44 27.85 14.01 -11.11
N TYR A 45 26.75 13.33 -11.42
CA TYR A 45 25.91 12.62 -10.44
C TYR A 45 26.51 11.28 -9.98
N GLY A 46 27.61 10.85 -10.60
CA GLY A 46 28.24 9.57 -10.35
C GLY A 46 27.56 8.42 -11.11
N VAL A 47 28.41 7.59 -11.71
CA VAL A 47 27.99 6.45 -12.54
C VAL A 47 27.12 5.46 -11.76
N TYR A 48 27.50 5.14 -10.51
CA TYR A 48 26.77 4.18 -9.68
C TYR A 48 25.40 4.68 -9.25
N GLY A 49 25.29 5.95 -8.83
CA GLY A 49 24.01 6.55 -8.45
C GLY A 49 23.05 6.62 -9.64
N SER A 50 23.56 7.06 -10.79
CA SER A 50 22.79 7.09 -12.04
C SER A 50 22.33 5.70 -12.48
N ASN A 51 23.18 4.67 -12.32
CA ASN A 51 22.84 3.29 -12.63
C ASN A 51 21.78 2.73 -11.67
N ALA A 52 21.89 3.00 -10.38
CA ALA A 52 20.90 2.59 -9.39
C ALA A 52 19.54 3.23 -9.69
N TYR A 53 19.54 4.53 -10.01
CA TYR A 53 18.33 5.28 -10.34
C TYR A 53 17.57 4.67 -11.52
N ILE A 54 18.25 4.42 -12.65
CA ILE A 54 17.58 3.77 -13.80
C ILE A 54 17.22 2.32 -13.52
N THR A 55 18.02 1.58 -12.76
CA THR A 55 17.72 0.19 -12.40
C THR A 55 16.41 0.10 -11.62
N PHE A 56 16.27 0.89 -10.56
CA PHE A 56 15.03 0.88 -9.78
C PHE A 56 13.85 1.45 -10.54
N SER A 57 14.04 2.47 -11.39
CA SER A 57 12.98 2.98 -12.28
C SER A 57 12.47 1.89 -13.23
N CYS A 58 13.37 1.14 -13.87
CA CYS A 58 13.01 0.01 -14.74
C CYS A 58 12.31 -1.10 -13.97
N ILE A 59 12.84 -1.50 -12.80
CA ILE A 59 12.19 -2.49 -11.92
C ILE A 59 10.78 -2.02 -11.56
N GLY A 60 10.60 -0.73 -11.25
CA GLY A 60 9.31 -0.13 -10.97
C GLY A 60 8.32 -0.34 -12.09
N VAL A 61 8.66 0.05 -13.32
CA VAL A 61 7.81 -0.14 -14.49
C VAL A 61 7.45 -1.61 -14.72
N PHE A 62 8.43 -2.51 -14.66
CA PHE A 62 8.18 -3.94 -14.92
C PHE A 62 7.30 -4.58 -13.84
N ILE A 63 7.59 -4.30 -12.56
CA ILE A 63 6.79 -4.82 -11.45
C ILE A 63 5.40 -4.19 -11.44
N PHE A 64 5.28 -2.91 -11.75
CA PHE A 64 4.01 -2.24 -11.87
C PHE A 64 3.18 -2.85 -12.99
N ALA A 65 3.69 -2.92 -14.21
CA ALA A 65 2.96 -3.46 -15.35
C ALA A 65 2.62 -4.94 -15.20
N GLY A 66 3.57 -5.75 -14.72
CA GLY A 66 3.42 -7.21 -14.65
C GLY A 66 2.68 -7.73 -13.42
N VAL A 67 2.72 -7.00 -12.30
CA VAL A 67 2.25 -7.52 -11.00
C VAL A 67 1.33 -6.55 -10.28
N SER A 68 1.81 -5.35 -9.94
CA SER A 68 1.05 -4.44 -9.08
C SER A 68 -0.19 -3.88 -9.77
N ALA A 69 -0.09 -3.47 -11.04
CA ALA A 69 -1.22 -2.91 -11.78
C ALA A 69 -2.34 -3.94 -11.96
N PRO A 70 -2.09 -5.20 -12.36
CA PRO A 70 -3.11 -6.25 -12.32
C PRO A 70 -3.73 -6.44 -10.93
N LEU A 71 -2.93 -6.51 -9.87
CA LEU A 71 -3.43 -6.70 -8.49
C LEU A 71 -4.29 -5.53 -7.98
N ILE A 72 -4.01 -4.30 -8.42
CA ILE A 72 -4.78 -3.11 -8.06
C ILE A 72 -6.01 -2.96 -8.97
N TYR A 73 -5.89 -3.26 -10.27
CA TYR A 73 -6.98 -3.12 -11.23
C TYR A 73 -8.04 -4.22 -11.06
N TRP A 74 -7.64 -5.42 -10.68
CA TRP A 74 -8.54 -6.57 -10.61
C TRP A 74 -9.70 -6.38 -9.62
N PRO A 75 -9.49 -5.93 -8.36
CA PRO A 75 -10.57 -5.60 -7.43
C PRO A 75 -11.47 -4.43 -7.87
N TYR A 76 -10.96 -3.57 -8.76
CA TYR A 76 -11.73 -2.49 -9.36
C TYR A 76 -12.66 -3.01 -10.46
N ALA A 77 -12.16 -3.87 -11.35
CA ALA A 77 -12.94 -4.45 -12.45
C ALA A 77 -13.95 -5.50 -11.98
N HIS A 78 -13.52 -6.42 -11.12
CA HIS A 78 -14.30 -7.59 -10.67
C HIS A 78 -14.80 -7.45 -9.22
N GLY A 79 -14.91 -6.21 -8.71
CA GLY A 79 -15.25 -5.96 -7.31
C GLY A 79 -16.59 -6.54 -6.85
N ASN A 80 -17.51 -6.82 -7.78
CA ASN A 80 -18.82 -7.43 -7.47
C ASN A 80 -18.75 -8.94 -7.28
N GLU A 81 -17.72 -9.58 -7.84
CA GLU A 81 -17.50 -11.03 -7.77
C GLU A 81 -16.54 -11.42 -6.63
N MET A 82 -15.96 -10.42 -5.96
CA MET A 82 -14.95 -10.62 -4.95
C MET A 82 -15.44 -10.24 -3.55
N SER A 83 -15.11 -11.06 -2.56
CA SER A 83 -15.36 -10.73 -1.16
C SER A 83 -14.63 -9.43 -0.78
N PRO A 84 -15.19 -8.59 0.12
CA PRO A 84 -14.55 -7.35 0.54
C PRO A 84 -13.12 -7.53 1.08
N VAL A 85 -12.87 -8.66 1.75
CA VAL A 85 -11.56 -9.02 2.29
C VAL A 85 -10.56 -9.30 1.16
N SER A 86 -10.95 -10.09 0.15
CA SER A 86 -10.09 -10.39 -1.00
C SER A 86 -9.73 -9.12 -1.76
N ARG A 87 -10.72 -8.26 -2.02
CA ARG A 87 -10.54 -6.97 -2.71
C ARG A 87 -9.51 -6.09 -2.01
N ARG A 88 -9.67 -5.91 -0.70
CA ARG A 88 -8.74 -5.12 0.11
C ARG A 88 -7.34 -5.73 0.11
N ASN A 89 -7.23 -7.04 0.29
CA ASN A 89 -5.94 -7.70 0.37
C ASN A 89 -5.18 -7.64 -0.96
N ALA A 90 -5.85 -7.81 -2.10
CA ALA A 90 -5.24 -7.67 -3.42
C ALA A 90 -4.74 -6.24 -3.68
N LEU A 91 -5.55 -5.22 -3.36
CA LEU A 91 -5.14 -3.82 -3.41
C LEU A 91 -3.91 -3.57 -2.53
N CYS A 92 -3.95 -3.97 -1.26
CA CYS A 92 -2.84 -3.79 -0.34
C CYS A 92 -1.58 -4.51 -0.84
N LEU A 93 -1.71 -5.72 -1.38
CA LEU A 93 -0.58 -6.49 -1.88
C LEU A 93 0.07 -5.80 -3.08
N GLY A 94 -0.73 -5.32 -4.05
CA GLY A 94 -0.22 -4.58 -5.20
C GLY A 94 0.55 -3.32 -4.78
N ILE A 95 0.03 -2.57 -3.81
CA ILE A 95 0.69 -1.38 -3.24
C ILE A 95 1.99 -1.77 -2.51
N ILE A 96 1.97 -2.79 -1.66
CA ILE A 96 3.14 -3.25 -0.90
C ILE A 96 4.26 -3.68 -1.84
N ILE A 97 3.94 -4.44 -2.89
CA ILE A 97 4.92 -4.89 -3.89
C ILE A 97 5.54 -3.68 -4.60
N SER A 98 4.72 -2.73 -5.06
CA SER A 98 5.21 -1.52 -5.73
C SER A 98 6.05 -0.65 -4.80
N PHE A 99 5.66 -0.55 -3.52
CA PHE A 99 6.39 0.18 -2.50
C PHE A 99 7.78 -0.43 -2.27
N LEU A 100 7.87 -1.72 -2.03
CA LEU A 100 9.15 -2.37 -1.74
C LEU A 100 10.08 -2.40 -2.94
N ALA A 101 9.55 -2.64 -4.15
CA ALA A 101 10.35 -2.76 -5.37
C ALA A 101 10.80 -1.41 -5.94
N HIS A 102 10.01 -0.35 -5.74
CA HIS A 102 10.22 0.95 -6.38
C HIS A 102 10.13 2.11 -5.40
N GLY A 103 8.98 2.33 -4.77
CA GLY A 103 8.72 3.55 -3.99
C GLY A 103 9.72 3.75 -2.83
N PHE A 104 10.12 2.68 -2.16
CA PHE A 104 11.10 2.70 -1.08
C PHE A 104 12.51 3.04 -1.58
N PRO A 105 13.15 2.26 -2.49
CA PRO A 105 14.49 2.59 -2.96
C PRO A 105 14.55 3.95 -3.70
N MET A 106 13.52 4.29 -4.50
CA MET A 106 13.53 5.55 -5.24
C MET A 106 13.38 6.78 -4.34
N ALA A 107 12.61 6.71 -3.26
CA ALA A 107 12.54 7.82 -2.32
C ALA A 107 13.92 8.14 -1.72
N TRP A 108 14.69 7.12 -1.38
CA TRP A 108 16.05 7.30 -0.88
C TRP A 108 17.01 7.80 -1.95
N LEU A 109 16.89 7.34 -3.20
CA LEU A 109 17.72 7.83 -4.31
C LEU A 109 17.42 9.29 -4.66
N GLU A 110 16.15 9.70 -4.70
CA GLU A 110 15.75 11.08 -4.94
C GLU A 110 16.19 12.00 -3.79
N LEU A 111 16.02 11.57 -2.54
CA LEU A 111 16.53 12.30 -1.38
C LEU A 111 18.05 12.41 -1.41
N TRP A 112 18.76 11.33 -1.74
CA TRP A 112 20.22 11.35 -1.89
C TRP A 112 20.66 12.32 -2.99
N LEU A 113 19.98 12.32 -4.14
CA LEU A 113 20.29 13.19 -5.28
C LEU A 113 20.17 14.66 -4.88
N VAL A 114 19.05 15.04 -4.24
CA VAL A 114 18.80 16.41 -3.81
C VAL A 114 19.72 16.84 -2.66
N THR A 115 19.99 15.96 -1.70
CA THR A 115 20.84 16.31 -0.55
C THR A 115 22.32 16.40 -0.89
N THR A 116 22.79 15.65 -1.90
CA THR A 116 24.21 15.60 -2.28
C THR A 116 24.55 16.63 -3.35
N PHE A 117 23.68 16.81 -4.36
CA PHE A 117 23.94 17.67 -5.52
C PHE A 117 23.11 18.95 -5.54
N GLY A 118 22.15 19.08 -4.63
CA GLY A 118 21.26 20.22 -4.56
C GLY A 118 20.07 20.14 -5.51
N TRP A 119 19.29 21.22 -5.52
CA TRP A 119 18.18 21.41 -6.43
C TRP A 119 18.68 22.05 -7.71
N THR A 120 18.59 21.31 -8.81
CA THR A 120 18.99 21.83 -10.13
C THR A 120 17.78 22.24 -10.95
N GLU A 121 16.69 21.47 -10.88
CA GLU A 121 15.61 21.54 -11.88
C GLU A 121 14.21 21.36 -11.29
N LEU A 122 13.20 22.01 -11.90
CA LEU A 122 11.80 21.89 -11.45
C LEU A 122 11.26 20.46 -11.61
N LEU A 123 11.65 19.75 -12.67
CA LEU A 123 11.21 18.38 -12.92
C LEU A 123 11.69 17.43 -11.82
N GLN A 124 12.91 17.64 -11.31
CA GLN A 124 13.46 16.89 -10.18
C GLN A 124 12.61 17.10 -8.92
N ALA A 125 12.15 18.32 -8.66
CA ALA A 125 11.25 18.62 -7.54
C ALA A 125 9.89 17.91 -7.69
N ILE A 126 9.31 17.89 -8.89
CA ILE A 126 8.06 17.17 -9.16
C ILE A 126 8.27 15.66 -8.98
N SER A 127 9.37 15.12 -9.50
CA SER A 127 9.76 13.72 -9.38
C SER A 127 9.91 13.31 -7.91
N LEU A 128 10.67 14.07 -7.11
CA LEU A 128 10.81 13.83 -5.68
C LEU A 128 9.46 13.89 -4.97
N PHE A 129 8.64 14.91 -5.23
CA PHE A 129 7.35 15.07 -4.58
C PHE A 129 6.43 13.87 -4.82
N LEU A 130 6.31 13.44 -6.08
CA LEU A 130 5.50 12.26 -6.45
C LEU A 130 6.06 10.98 -5.84
N THR A 131 7.38 10.83 -5.82
CA THR A 131 8.06 9.66 -5.23
C THR A 131 7.83 9.60 -3.73
N LEU A 132 7.93 10.73 -3.02
CA LEU A 132 7.63 10.83 -1.59
C LEU A 132 6.15 10.56 -1.29
N LEU A 133 5.24 11.02 -2.15
CA LEU A 133 3.82 10.71 -2.01
C LEU A 133 3.56 9.20 -2.15
N CYS A 134 4.15 8.55 -3.16
CA CYS A 134 4.11 7.10 -3.32
C CYS A 134 4.74 6.37 -2.12
N PHE A 135 5.86 6.87 -1.59
CA PHE A 135 6.51 6.33 -0.40
C PHE A 135 5.58 6.39 0.82
N ILE A 136 4.95 7.54 1.08
CA ILE A 136 4.05 7.71 2.23
C ILE A 136 2.86 6.77 2.12
N ILE A 137 2.21 6.71 0.96
CA ILE A 137 1.06 5.81 0.74
C ILE A 137 1.50 4.36 0.91
N GLY A 138 2.61 3.97 0.29
CA GLY A 138 3.17 2.62 0.38
C GLY A 138 3.52 2.22 1.81
N PHE A 139 4.17 3.12 2.55
CA PHE A 139 4.54 2.93 3.94
C PHE A 139 3.29 2.78 4.83
N LEU A 140 2.32 3.68 4.71
CA LEU A 140 1.08 3.63 5.50
C LEU A 140 0.28 2.36 5.21
N VAL A 141 0.13 1.98 3.94
CA VAL A 141 -0.58 0.74 3.57
C VAL A 141 0.15 -0.49 4.10
N THR A 142 1.48 -0.53 3.96
CA THR A 142 2.30 -1.63 4.50
C THR A 142 2.17 -1.72 6.01
N TRP A 143 2.26 -0.59 6.70
CA TRP A 143 2.16 -0.50 8.16
C TRP A 143 0.78 -0.95 8.64
N VAL A 144 -0.31 -0.41 8.08
CA VAL A 144 -1.68 -0.79 8.45
C VAL A 144 -1.96 -2.26 8.17
N ALA A 145 -1.52 -2.79 7.02
CA ALA A 145 -1.67 -4.21 6.69
C ALA A 145 -0.91 -5.11 7.66
N TYR A 146 0.32 -4.72 8.01
CA TYR A 146 1.14 -5.42 8.99
C TYR A 146 0.50 -5.38 10.39
N SER A 147 0.12 -4.21 10.88
CA SER A 147 -0.55 -4.04 12.18
C SER A 147 -1.84 -4.85 12.26
N TRP A 148 -2.66 -4.86 11.20
CA TRP A 148 -3.88 -5.68 11.15
C TRP A 148 -3.56 -7.17 11.30
N LYS A 149 -2.56 -7.68 10.56
CA LYS A 149 -2.14 -9.08 10.63
C LYS A 149 -1.61 -9.42 12.03
N LEU A 150 -0.80 -8.54 12.61
CA LEU A 150 -0.27 -8.69 13.96
C LEU A 150 -1.39 -8.72 15.01
N SER A 151 -2.35 -7.79 14.96
CA SER A 151 -3.50 -7.77 15.86
C SER A 151 -4.32 -9.05 15.79
N LYS A 152 -4.55 -9.60 14.58
CA LYS A 152 -5.24 -10.89 14.43
C LYS A 152 -4.47 -12.05 15.06
N MET A 153 -3.15 -12.10 14.86
CA MET A 153 -2.31 -13.13 15.48
C MET A 153 -2.33 -13.02 17.00
N LEU A 154 -2.26 -11.81 17.55
CA LEU A 154 -2.35 -11.57 19.00
C LEU A 154 -3.73 -11.91 19.56
N GLN A 155 -4.82 -11.59 18.87
CA GLN A 155 -6.17 -11.98 19.27
C GLN A 155 -6.36 -13.50 19.26
N ILE A 156 -5.79 -14.22 18.29
CA ILE A 156 -5.88 -15.68 18.25
C ILE A 156 -5.08 -16.31 19.40
N ARG A 157 -3.88 -15.78 19.69
CA ARG A 157 -2.98 -16.34 20.71
C ARG A 157 -3.34 -15.94 22.13
N TYR A 158 -3.78 -14.70 22.33
CA TYR A 158 -3.99 -14.07 23.64
C TYR A 158 -5.40 -13.50 23.83
N GLY A 159 -6.26 -13.49 22.80
CA GLY A 159 -7.62 -12.97 22.94
C GLY A 159 -8.50 -13.82 23.86
N ASN A 160 -8.25 -15.13 23.93
CA ASN A 160 -8.86 -16.00 24.96
C ASN A 160 -8.16 -15.88 26.32
N ALA A 161 -6.98 -15.27 26.38
CA ALA A 161 -6.26 -14.99 27.61
C ALA A 161 -6.62 -13.61 28.20
N ALA A 162 -7.43 -12.80 27.51
CA ALA A 162 -8.13 -11.70 28.15
C ALA A 162 -8.99 -12.34 29.24
N PRO A 163 -8.61 -12.20 30.52
CA PRO A 163 -9.23 -12.99 31.56
C PRO A 163 -10.68 -12.57 31.59
N SER A 164 -11.53 -13.56 31.41
CA SER A 164 -12.90 -13.53 31.87
C SER A 164 -12.90 -13.35 33.39
N GLN A 165 -12.50 -12.17 33.87
CA GLN A 165 -12.79 -11.68 35.22
C GLN A 165 -14.24 -11.25 35.34
N SER A 166 -15.02 -11.28 34.26
CA SER A 166 -16.45 -10.95 34.27
C SER A 166 -17.36 -12.08 33.79
N ALA A 167 -16.84 -13.18 33.25
CA ALA A 167 -17.66 -14.37 33.07
C ALA A 167 -17.54 -15.25 34.32
N VAL A 168 -18.20 -14.80 35.41
CA VAL A 168 -18.90 -15.77 36.25
C VAL A 168 -19.66 -16.64 35.24
N PRO A 169 -19.36 -17.94 35.11
CA PRO A 169 -19.93 -18.74 34.04
C PRO A 169 -21.43 -18.59 34.15
N SER A 170 -22.10 -18.16 33.09
CA SER A 170 -23.55 -18.25 32.98
C SER A 170 -24.03 -19.70 33.27
N ALA A 171 -23.14 -20.69 33.16
CA ALA A 171 -23.32 -22.04 33.66
C ALA A 171 -23.50 -22.17 35.19
N GLN A 172 -22.85 -21.34 36.01
CA GLN A 172 -23.10 -21.30 37.46
C GLN A 172 -24.42 -20.57 37.79
N LEU A 173 -24.76 -19.50 37.08
CA LEU A 173 -26.06 -18.83 37.24
C LEU A 173 -27.23 -19.73 36.80
N ALA A 174 -27.08 -20.49 35.71
CA ALA A 174 -28.09 -21.46 35.28
C ALA A 174 -28.18 -22.69 36.21
N ARG A 175 -27.07 -23.08 36.86
CA ARG A 175 -27.08 -24.15 37.87
C ARG A 175 -27.68 -23.70 39.20
N SER A 176 -27.52 -22.44 39.60
CA SER A 176 -28.16 -21.94 40.83
C SER A 176 -29.67 -21.76 40.64
N SER A 177 -30.12 -21.28 39.47
CA SER A 177 -31.55 -21.12 39.20
C SER A 177 -32.28 -22.46 39.07
N SER A 178 -31.66 -23.50 38.48
CA SER A 178 -32.32 -24.81 38.36
C SER A 178 -32.46 -25.56 39.68
N ARG A 179 -31.60 -25.28 40.68
CA ARG A 179 -31.76 -25.81 42.04
C ARG A 179 -32.90 -25.14 42.80
N ALA A 180 -33.19 -23.87 42.53
CA ALA A 180 -34.26 -23.15 43.21
C ALA A 180 -35.68 -23.63 42.82
N TYR A 181 -35.84 -24.26 41.66
CA TYR A 181 -37.14 -24.76 41.18
C TYR A 181 -37.39 -26.25 41.44
N ARG A 182 -36.54 -26.91 42.26
CA ARG A 182 -36.83 -28.24 42.80
C ARG A 182 -37.12 -28.15 44.30
N ILE A 183 -38.27 -27.57 44.66
CA ILE A 183 -38.95 -27.81 45.93
C ILE A 183 -40.43 -27.99 45.60
#